data_AF-A0A2V9U9U5-F1
#
_entry.id   AF-A0A2V9U9U5-F1
#
_cell.length_a   1.000
_cell.length_b   1.000
_cell.length_c   1.000
_cell.angle_alpha   90.00
_cell.angle_beta   90.00
_cell.angle_gamma   90.00
#
_symmetry.space_group_name_H-M   'P 1'
#
loop_
_entity.id
_entity.type
_entity.pdbx_description
1 polymer ?
#
loop_
_entity_poly.entity_id
_entity_poly.type
_entity_poly.pdbx_seq_one_letter_code
_entity_poly.pdbx_strand_id
1 'polypeptide(L)'
;TGTGTISPSGALNYHMTANLAGAAVTGLSQIAGLGGKGGSIPFFIQGTTSDPKFVPDVQGILNSRLKSGLQGNKPNTGSAVDAITGLFGKKKKPNQ
;
A
#
# COMPACT_ATOMS: atom_id res chain seq x y z
N THR A 1 -3.65 11.53 10.35
CA THR A 1 -3.37 11.52 11.80
C THR A 1 -2.53 10.29 12.11
N GLY A 2 -1.78 10.28 13.21
CA GLY A 2 -0.96 9.14 13.56
C GLY A 2 -0.76 9.02 15.06
N THR A 3 -0.36 7.84 15.50
CA THR A 3 -0.22 7.46 16.90
C THR A 3 1.23 7.19 17.21
N GLY A 4 1.67 7.55 18.41
CA GLY A 4 3.06 7.35 18.80
C GLY A 4 3.41 8.01 20.12
N THR A 5 4.69 7.94 20.44
CA THR A 5 5.23 8.42 21.72
C THR A 5 6.54 9.17 21.53
N ILE A 6 6.83 10.03 22.51
CA ILE A 6 8.14 10.66 22.73
C ILE A 6 8.58 10.28 24.13
N SER A 7 9.78 9.73 24.29
CA SER A 7 10.36 9.50 25.61
C SER A 7 10.95 10.79 26.20
N PRO A 8 11.23 10.85 27.52
CA PRO A 8 11.98 11.96 28.12
C PRO A 8 13.36 12.18 27.49
N SER A 9 13.98 11.13 26.94
CA SER A 9 15.24 11.23 26.20
C SER A 9 15.08 11.70 24.75
N GLY A 10 13.86 12.06 24.34
CA GLY A 10 13.53 12.54 23.00
C GLY A 10 13.42 11.44 21.94
N ALA A 11 13.36 10.16 22.31
CA ALA A 11 13.21 9.07 21.34
C ALA A 11 11.80 9.09 20.74
N LEU A 12 11.71 8.96 19.41
CA LEU A 12 10.47 8.97 18.65
C LEU A 12 10.06 7.57 18.24
N ASN A 13 8.76 7.26 18.37
CA ASN A 13 8.16 6.11 17.71
C ASN A 13 6.71 6.46 17.35
N TYR A 14 6.51 6.93 16.12
CA TYR A 14 5.20 7.27 15.57
C TYR A 14 4.89 6.46 14.34
N HIS A 15 3.65 6.02 14.22
CA HIS A 15 3.07 5.49 13.00
C HIS A 15 2.09 6.52 12.42
N MET A 16 2.39 6.97 11.21
CA MET A 16 1.71 8.08 10.55
C MET A 16 1.15 7.63 9.20
N THR A 17 0.14 8.37 8.73
CA THR A 17 -0.45 8.16 7.41
C THR A 17 -0.49 9.48 6.66
N ALA A 18 0.16 9.53 5.50
CA ALA A 18 0.10 10.66 4.57
C ALA A 18 -1.03 10.42 3.56
N ASN A 19 -1.95 11.37 3.44
CA ASN A 19 -2.99 11.34 2.40
C ASN A 19 -2.50 12.13 1.20
N LEU A 20 -2.38 11.48 0.04
CA LEU A 20 -2.04 12.13 -1.23
C LEU A 20 -3.32 12.65 -1.87
N ALA A 21 -3.44 13.97 -1.97
CA ALA A 21 -4.50 14.65 -2.71
C ALA A 21 -4.03 14.99 -4.14
N GLY A 22 -4.89 14.76 -5.13
CA GLY A 22 -4.62 15.07 -6.55
C GLY A 22 -3.64 14.11 -7.23
N ALA A 23 -3.28 14.41 -8.48
CA ALA A 23 -2.31 13.66 -9.30
C ALA A 23 -0.86 13.85 -8.81
N ALA A 24 -0.67 13.92 -7.49
CA ALA A 24 0.62 14.15 -6.86
C ALA A 24 1.56 12.98 -7.16
N VAL A 25 2.55 13.31 -8.00
CA VAL A 25 3.79 12.57 -8.29
C VAL A 25 3.58 11.12 -8.70
N THR A 26 3.58 10.91 -10.01
CA THR A 26 3.60 9.62 -10.70
C THR A 26 4.54 8.61 -10.05
N GLY A 27 5.74 9.04 -9.61
CA GLY A 27 6.72 8.17 -8.95
C GLY A 27 6.28 7.62 -7.58
N LEU A 28 5.79 8.46 -6.66
CA LEU A 28 5.34 7.99 -5.33
C LEU A 28 4.05 7.18 -5.43
N SER A 29 3.16 7.58 -6.34
CA SER A 29 1.92 6.85 -6.63
C SER A 29 2.20 5.45 -7.20
N GLN A 30 3.23 5.31 -8.04
CA GLN A 30 3.70 4.03 -8.59
C GLN A 30 4.34 3.16 -7.51
N ILE A 31 5.23 3.72 -6.68
CA ILE A 31 5.89 3.00 -5.58
C ILE A 31 4.86 2.54 -4.55
N ALA A 32 3.83 3.34 -4.29
CA ALA A 32 2.72 2.96 -3.41
C ALA A 32 1.67 2.06 -4.10
N GLY A 33 1.72 1.92 -5.42
CA GLY A 33 0.81 1.05 -6.20
C GLY A 33 -0.61 1.59 -6.28
N LEU A 34 -0.78 2.91 -6.16
CA LEU A 34 -2.08 3.58 -6.00
C LEU A 34 -2.78 3.91 -7.33
N GLY A 35 -2.21 3.53 -8.47
CA GLY A 35 -2.92 3.55 -9.77
C GLY A 35 -3.45 4.91 -10.23
N GLY A 36 -2.85 6.03 -9.79
CA GLY A 36 -3.24 7.38 -10.18
C GLY A 36 -4.53 7.90 -9.52
N LYS A 37 -5.20 7.09 -8.70
CA LYS A 37 -6.24 7.58 -7.78
C LYS A 37 -5.54 7.89 -6.46
N GLY A 38 -5.80 9.08 -5.90
CA GLY A 38 -5.25 9.49 -4.61
C GLY A 38 -5.40 8.38 -3.56
N GLY A 39 -4.46 8.32 -2.63
CA GLY A 39 -4.41 7.25 -1.63
C GLY A 39 -3.54 7.61 -0.45
N SER A 40 -3.46 6.69 0.50
CA SER A 40 -2.78 6.90 1.77
C SER A 40 -1.49 6.09 1.83
N ILE A 41 -0.39 6.71 2.24
CA ILE A 41 0.92 6.06 2.40
C ILE A 41 1.28 6.05 3.89
N PRO A 42 1.39 4.86 4.52
CA PRO A 42 1.84 4.74 5.89
C PRO A 42 3.38 4.84 6.00
N PHE A 43 3.84 5.46 7.08
CA PHE A 43 5.27 5.61 7.38
C PHE A 43 5.47 5.75 8.89
N PHE A 44 6.69 5.50 9.35
CA PHE A 44 7.09 5.73 10.73
C PHE A 44 7.97 6.97 10.87
N ILE A 45 7.89 7.60 12.04
CA ILE A 45 8.88 8.58 12.50
C ILE A 45 9.61 7.95 13.69
N GLN A 46 10.91 7.73 13.53
CA GLN A 46 11.79 7.07 14.49
C GLN A 46 13.04 7.93 14.74
N GLY A 47 13.94 7.46 15.59
CA GLY A 47 15.16 8.19 15.97
C GLY A 47 14.89 9.09 17.16
N THR A 48 15.37 10.33 17.12
CA THR A 48 15.19 11.29 18.21
C THR A 48 14.57 12.60 17.70
N THR A 49 14.14 13.46 18.62
CA THR A 49 13.68 14.82 18.30
C THR A 49 14.77 15.65 17.61
N SER A 50 16.05 15.39 17.88
CA SER A 50 17.19 16.07 17.23
C SER A 50 17.61 15.44 15.90
N ASP A 51 17.33 14.15 15.68
CA ASP A 51 17.59 13.46 14.42
C ASP A 51 16.42 12.53 14.05
N PRO A 52 15.30 13.09 13.55
CA PRO A 52 14.14 12.31 13.17
C PRO A 52 14.37 11.57 11.85
N LYS A 53 14.00 10.29 11.80
CA LYS A 53 14.05 9.45 10.59
C LYS A 53 12.64 9.07 10.13
N PHE A 54 12.37 9.32 8.86
CA PHE A 54 11.10 9.01 8.22
C PHE A 54 11.28 7.77 7.36
N VAL A 55 10.67 6.66 7.78
CA VAL A 55 10.85 5.36 7.11
C VAL A 55 9.51 4.83 6.60
N PRO A 56 9.42 4.37 5.33
CA PRO A 56 8.19 3.81 4.81
C PRO A 56 7.73 2.56 5.60
N ASP A 57 6.43 2.44 5.86
CA ASP A 57 5.87 1.20 6.40
C ASP A 57 5.53 0.25 5.25
N VAL A 58 6.51 -0.54 4.83
CA VAL A 58 6.35 -1.51 3.74
C VAL A 58 5.29 -2.58 4.06
N GLN A 59 5.11 -2.94 5.35
CA GLN A 59 4.12 -3.92 5.77
C GLN A 59 2.71 -3.34 5.68
N GLY A 60 2.52 -2.11 6.18
CA GLY A 60 1.28 -1.36 6.05
C GLY A 60 0.88 -1.13 4.59
N ILE A 61 1.83 -0.80 3.72
CA ILE A 61 1.60 -0.67 2.28
C ILE A 61 1.13 -2.01 1.69
N LEU A 62 1.84 -3.11 1.96
CA LEU A 62 1.50 -4.42 1.39
C LEU A 62 0.13 -4.92 1.87
N ASN A 63 -0.15 -4.78 3.17
CA ASN A 63 -1.44 -5.15 3.76
C ASN A 63 -2.59 -4.33 3.15
N SER A 64 -2.36 -3.04 2.89
CA SER A 64 -3.36 -2.17 2.25
C SER A 64 -3.62 -2.60 0.81
N ARG A 65 -2.60 -3.02 0.06
CA ARG A 65 -2.76 -3.55 -1.30
C ARG A 65 -3.52 -4.87 -1.32
N LEU A 66 -3.17 -5.80 -0.43
CA LEU A 66 -3.89 -7.08 -0.33
C LEU A 66 -5.37 -6.83 -0.02
N LYS A 67 -5.66 -5.97 0.97
CA LYS A 67 -7.04 -5.58 1.28
C LYS A 67 -7.74 -4.91 0.10
N SER A 68 -7.10 -4.02 -0.65
CA SER A 68 -7.71 -3.41 -1.84
C SER A 68 -7.95 -4.42 -2.98
N GLY A 69 -7.03 -5.36 -3.20
CA GLY A 69 -7.19 -6.43 -4.19
C GLY A 69 -8.33 -7.39 -3.85
N LEU A 70 -8.48 -7.71 -2.55
CA LEU A 70 -9.58 -8.54 -2.06
C LEU A 70 -10.93 -7.80 -2.06
N GLN A 71 -10.96 -6.50 -1.76
CA GLN A 71 -12.19 -5.70 -1.75
C GLN A 71 -12.64 -5.25 -3.15
N GLY A 72 -11.73 -5.20 -4.13
CA GLY A 72 -12.07 -4.97 -5.55
C GLY A 72 -12.82 -6.14 -6.18
N ASN A 73 -12.80 -7.32 -5.54
CA ASN A 73 -13.53 -8.50 -5.96
C ASN A 73 -14.73 -8.70 -5.03
N LYS A 74 -15.85 -8.01 -5.31
CA LYS A 74 -17.16 -8.50 -4.85
C LYS A 74 -17.26 -9.97 -5.30
N PRO A 75 -17.50 -10.94 -4.41
CA PRO A 75 -17.58 -12.33 -4.80
C PRO A 75 -18.85 -12.54 -5.63
N ASN A 76 -18.73 -12.33 -6.94
CA ASN A 76 -19.56 -13.04 -7.89
C ASN A 76 -18.88 -14.40 -8.01
N THR A 77 -19.51 -15.43 -7.46
CA THR A 77 -18.95 -16.78 -7.26
C THR A 77 -18.40 -17.44 -8.53
N GLY A 78 -18.68 -16.89 -9.72
CA GLY A 78 -18.06 -17.30 -10.99
C GLY A 78 -16.68 -16.68 -11.30
N SER A 79 -16.33 -15.51 -10.75
CA SER A 79 -15.11 -14.77 -11.13
C SER A 79 -13.85 -15.16 -10.36
N ALA A 80 -13.98 -15.82 -9.20
CA ALA A 80 -12.83 -16.28 -8.43
C ALA A 80 -12.08 -17.43 -9.14
N VAL A 81 -12.83 -18.35 -9.76
CA VAL A 81 -12.25 -19.44 -10.57
C VAL A 81 -11.67 -18.91 -11.89
N ASP A 82 -12.30 -17.90 -12.53
CA ASP A 82 -11.76 -17.27 -13.74
C ASP A 82 -10.49 -16.44 -13.47
N ALA A 83 -10.39 -15.76 -12.32
CA ALA A 83 -9.19 -15.03 -11.92
C ALA A 83 -8.00 -15.97 -11.66
N ILE A 84 -8.25 -17.11 -11.02
CA ILE A 84 -7.25 -18.17 -10.82
C ILE A 84 -6.86 -18.78 -12.18
N THR A 85 -7.82 -19.10 -13.04
CA THR A 85 -7.56 -19.67 -14.37
C THR A 85 -6.81 -18.71 -15.29
N GLY A 86 -7.03 -17.40 -15.17
CA GLY A 86 -6.27 -16.37 -15.87
C GLY A 86 -4.81 -16.27 -15.43
N LEU A 87 -4.51 -16.53 -14.15
CA LEU A 87 -3.16 -16.52 -13.57
C LEU A 87 -2.37 -17.81 -13.88
N PHE A 88 -3.04 -18.96 -13.95
CA PHE A 88 -2.39 -20.26 -14.20
C PHE A 88 -2.35 -20.71 -15.67
N GLY A 89 -2.69 -19.81 -16.59
CA GLY A 89 -2.32 -19.95 -17.98
C GLY A 89 -3.45 -20.44 -18.88
N LYS A 90 -4.02 -19.49 -19.61
CA LYS A 90 -4.57 -19.76 -20.94
C LYS A 90 -3.45 -20.31 -21.84
N LYS A 91 -3.38 -21.64 -21.99
CA LYS A 91 -2.61 -22.24 -23.09
C LYS A 91 -3.14 -21.66 -24.39
N LYS A 92 -2.28 -20.97 -25.15
CA LYS A 92 -2.61 -20.52 -26.51
C LYS A 92 -3.07 -21.73 -27.32
N LYS A 93 -4.27 -21.67 -27.91
CA LYS A 93 -4.69 -22.65 -28.92
C LYS A 93 -3.83 -22.41 -30.17
N PRO A 94 -3.25 -23.46 -30.78
CA PRO A 94 -2.68 -23.33 -32.11
C PRO A 94 -3.81 -23.04 -33.09
N ASN A 95 -3.63 -22.02 -33.94
CA ASN A 95 -4.51 -21.79 -35.08
C ASN A 95 -4.53 -23.05 -35.94
N GLN A 96 -5.73 -23.57 -36.23
CA GLN A 96 -5.98 -24.39 -37.41
C GLN A 96 -6.30 -23.49 -38.59
#